data_AF-A0A1Y3N228-F1
#
_entry.id   AF-A0A1Y3N228-F1
#
_cell.length_a   1.000
_cell.length_b   1.000
_cell.length_c   1.000
_cell.angle_alpha   90.00
_cell.angle_beta   90.00
_cell.angle_gamma   90.00
#
_symmetry.space_group_name_H-M   'P 1'
#
loop_
_entity.id
_entity.type
_entity.pdbx_description
1 polymer ?
#
loop_
_entity_poly.entity_id
_entity_poly.type
_entity_poly.pdbx_seq_one_letter_code
_entity_poly.pdbx_strand_id
1 'polypeptide(L)'
;KQKSFDKVTFAIAGRFSREFSKLQYKIKIRGKKDLYGRTQLKLRADGIEPTYLRSKLIADIHNRLGLPSTSAGYTTLYINDEYMGLYILTDSYKLSWIESVFGEKDTTSLYKCVDSTLTYGRCNCENENEDVTDKTEWYNFIGSLDRAESIEDVENILDVDQFLSEMAIDYLTAGWDHIQSEHNYHMYKPKDGKWLYLSYDFDLDLQGHDFYPVSRFRDYTKDIHILEVLIVRNPDRFDKIVQDIVTKVFNPATLFPYIDELKDLIREYVKKDKELDENGNYPGRINEAGFDFFTYEAWEANSEYTTVSTLMGYAFGIKYWILSVYRFVCTYYHMECDPTYMDENYQYVIDENVEYQGLVRKSTFAERFEETYKYKDPRYDTYKKYKNEYYPDEEEEEEPTYFEIETATGEVVMEEPSVYV
;
A
#
# COMPACT_ATOMS: atom_id res chain seq x y z
N LYS A 1 27.24 -16.30 4.81
CA LYS A 1 27.10 -17.76 4.54
C LYS A 1 26.40 -17.92 3.20
N GLN A 2 26.91 -18.73 2.28
CA GLN A 2 26.25 -19.03 1.00
C GLN A 2 25.17 -20.12 1.21
N LYS A 3 23.98 -19.94 0.63
CA LYS A 3 22.94 -20.97 0.55
C LYS A 3 22.76 -21.37 -0.91
N SER A 4 22.58 -22.66 -1.15
CA SER A 4 22.37 -23.21 -2.50
C SER A 4 21.19 -24.18 -2.49
N PHE A 5 20.39 -24.13 -3.55
CA PHE A 5 19.15 -24.89 -3.70
C PHE A 5 19.13 -25.60 -5.05
N ASP A 6 19.06 -26.92 -5.03
CA ASP A 6 19.13 -27.76 -6.24
C ASP A 6 17.79 -27.84 -7.01
N LYS A 7 16.69 -27.45 -6.35
CA LYS A 7 15.33 -27.49 -6.91
C LYS A 7 14.58 -26.22 -6.56
N VAL A 8 14.44 -25.34 -7.54
CA VAL A 8 13.74 -24.06 -7.42
C VAL A 8 12.78 -23.92 -8.59
N THR A 9 11.54 -23.52 -8.32
CA THR A 9 10.65 -22.97 -9.36
C THR A 9 10.88 -21.46 -9.39
N PHE A 10 11.36 -20.95 -10.52
CA PHE A 10 11.53 -19.54 -10.80
C PHE A 10 10.55 -19.14 -11.91
N ALA A 11 9.75 -18.11 -11.69
CA ALA A 11 8.73 -17.69 -12.65
C ALA A 11 8.40 -16.21 -12.51
N ILE A 12 7.90 -15.60 -13.58
CA ILE A 12 7.36 -14.23 -13.55
C ILE A 12 6.17 -14.18 -12.57
N ALA A 13 6.10 -13.10 -11.80
CA ALA A 13 5.06 -12.83 -10.81
C ALA A 13 4.22 -11.59 -11.20
N GLY A 14 3.19 -11.29 -10.40
CA GLY A 14 2.31 -10.15 -10.64
C GLY A 14 1.22 -10.38 -11.68
N ARG A 15 0.31 -9.41 -11.79
CA ARG A 15 -0.71 -9.31 -12.84
C ARG A 15 -0.37 -8.13 -13.75
N PHE A 16 -0.55 -6.90 -13.24
CA PHE A 16 -0.25 -5.66 -13.98
C PHE A 16 1.24 -5.46 -14.24
N SER A 17 2.09 -5.82 -13.28
CA SER A 17 3.55 -5.66 -13.40
C SER A 17 4.25 -6.55 -14.43
N ARG A 18 3.50 -7.39 -15.15
CA ARG A 18 4.00 -8.10 -16.34
C ARG A 18 4.13 -7.18 -17.55
N GLU A 19 3.42 -6.06 -17.56
CA GLU A 19 3.47 -5.05 -18.61
C GLU A 19 4.64 -4.07 -18.45
N PHE A 20 5.41 -4.17 -17.37
CA PHE A 20 6.54 -3.26 -17.12
C PHE A 20 7.81 -3.75 -17.80
N SER A 21 8.70 -2.80 -18.07
CA SER A 21 10.01 -3.06 -18.68
C SER A 21 10.85 -4.02 -17.82
N LYS A 22 10.87 -3.78 -16.51
CA LYS A 22 11.54 -4.62 -15.51
C LYS A 22 10.54 -5.57 -14.84
N LEU A 23 10.67 -6.86 -15.14
CA LEU A 23 9.79 -7.89 -14.59
C LEU A 23 10.11 -8.22 -13.14
N GLN A 24 9.08 -8.64 -12.41
CA GLN A 24 9.19 -9.22 -11.07
C GLN A 24 9.04 -10.74 -11.09
N TYR A 25 9.61 -11.40 -10.09
CA TYR A 25 9.68 -12.86 -10.05
C TYR A 25 9.18 -13.44 -8.74
N LYS A 26 8.74 -14.69 -8.79
CA LYS A 26 8.47 -15.54 -7.61
C LYS A 26 9.45 -16.70 -7.59
N ILE A 27 9.94 -16.99 -6.40
CA ILE A 27 10.81 -18.12 -6.12
C ILE A 27 10.04 -19.10 -5.23
N LYS A 28 9.94 -20.37 -5.66
CA LYS A 28 9.48 -21.46 -4.78
C LYS A 28 10.62 -22.46 -4.60
N ILE A 29 11.11 -22.58 -3.37
CA ILE A 29 12.14 -23.52 -2.96
C ILE A 29 11.49 -24.89 -2.75
N ARG A 30 12.02 -25.93 -3.39
CA ARG A 30 11.46 -27.29 -3.35
C ARG A 30 12.37 -28.24 -2.55
N GLY A 31 11.84 -29.44 -2.28
CA GLY A 31 12.61 -30.51 -1.63
C GLY A 31 12.74 -30.35 -0.11
N LYS A 32 11.73 -29.77 0.55
CA LYS A 32 11.71 -29.53 2.01
C LYS A 32 12.90 -28.70 2.51
N LYS A 33 13.34 -27.75 1.69
CA LYS A 33 14.34 -26.72 2.03
C LYS A 33 13.65 -25.36 2.11
N ASP A 34 14.26 -24.43 2.82
CA ASP A 34 13.77 -23.06 2.96
C ASP A 34 14.92 -22.04 2.94
N LEU A 35 14.56 -20.78 2.73
CA LEU A 35 15.41 -19.63 2.96
C LEU A 35 14.82 -18.82 4.11
N TYR A 36 15.43 -18.94 5.30
CA TYR A 36 15.02 -18.19 6.51
C TYR A 36 13.59 -18.52 6.97
N GLY A 37 13.22 -19.81 6.90
CA GLY A 37 11.88 -20.28 7.23
C GLY A 37 10.85 -20.03 6.13
N ARG A 38 11.27 -19.56 4.94
CA ARG A 38 10.39 -19.32 3.80
C ARG A 38 10.63 -20.32 2.68
N THR A 39 9.55 -20.95 2.21
CA THR A 39 9.59 -21.80 1.01
C THR A 39 9.22 -21.02 -0.25
N GLN A 40 8.56 -19.87 -0.11
CA GLN A 40 8.20 -18.98 -1.20
C GLN A 40 8.57 -17.54 -0.87
N LEU A 41 9.18 -16.86 -1.83
CA LEU A 41 9.59 -15.45 -1.75
C LEU A 41 9.24 -14.75 -3.07
N LYS A 42 9.10 -13.42 -3.04
CA LYS A 42 8.98 -12.59 -4.23
C LYS A 42 10.24 -11.74 -4.40
N LEU A 43 10.67 -11.56 -5.64
CA LEU A 43 11.65 -10.56 -6.06
C LEU A 43 10.88 -9.48 -6.79
N ARG A 44 10.61 -8.37 -6.11
CA ARG A 44 9.83 -7.28 -6.65
C ARG A 44 10.72 -6.25 -7.33
N ALA A 45 10.28 -5.83 -8.51
CA ALA A 45 10.89 -4.73 -9.25
C ALA A 45 10.33 -3.37 -8.80
N ASP A 46 9.17 -3.34 -8.12
CA ASP A 46 8.44 -2.15 -7.68
C ASP A 46 8.44 -1.03 -8.73
N GLY A 47 8.10 -1.39 -9.98
CA GLY A 47 8.32 -0.53 -11.13
C GLY A 47 7.51 0.76 -11.14
N ILE A 48 6.36 0.80 -10.45
CA ILE A 48 5.44 1.95 -10.45
C ILE A 48 5.61 2.87 -9.23
N GLU A 49 6.59 2.60 -8.37
CA GLU A 49 6.91 3.49 -7.25
C GLU A 49 8.32 4.10 -7.43
N PRO A 50 8.52 5.42 -7.27
CA PRO A 50 9.77 6.07 -7.64
C PRO A 50 11.04 5.73 -6.84
N THR A 51 10.95 5.06 -5.69
CA THR A 51 12.00 5.11 -4.64
C THR A 51 12.64 3.78 -4.26
N TYR A 52 11.99 2.64 -4.49
CA TYR A 52 12.32 1.34 -3.90
C TYR A 52 12.24 1.30 -2.36
N LEU A 53 11.68 2.32 -1.70
CA LEU A 53 11.70 2.45 -0.24
C LEU A 53 10.38 2.06 0.43
N ARG A 54 9.24 2.20 -0.24
CA ARG A 54 7.91 2.12 0.39
C ARG A 54 7.63 0.76 1.00
N SER A 55 7.78 -0.30 0.20
CA SER A 55 7.67 -1.69 0.65
C SER A 55 8.52 -1.99 1.89
N LYS A 56 9.75 -1.45 1.94
CA LYS A 56 10.67 -1.64 3.07
C LYS A 56 10.20 -0.85 4.30
N LEU A 57 9.95 0.44 4.13
CA LEU A 57 9.51 1.33 5.20
C LEU A 57 8.25 0.83 5.89
N ILE A 58 7.22 0.44 5.13
CA ILE A 58 5.97 -0.04 5.73
C ILE A 58 6.17 -1.36 6.48
N ALA A 59 6.94 -2.31 5.92
CA ALA A 59 7.29 -3.54 6.62
C ALA A 59 8.04 -3.26 7.95
N ASP A 60 8.92 -2.26 7.99
CA ASP A 60 9.67 -1.92 9.20
C ASP A 60 8.85 -1.15 10.22
N ILE A 61 7.87 -0.36 9.78
CA ILE A 61 6.88 0.27 10.66
C ILE A 61 6.13 -0.83 11.43
N HIS A 62 5.64 -1.86 10.74
CA HIS A 62 5.01 -3.02 11.39
C HIS A 62 5.96 -3.70 12.38
N ASN A 63 7.21 -3.99 11.96
CA ASN A 63 8.21 -4.62 12.82
C ASN A 63 8.49 -3.79 14.08
N ARG A 64 8.60 -2.46 13.97
CA ARG A 64 8.85 -1.57 15.10
C ARG A 64 7.66 -1.50 16.07
N LEU A 65 6.44 -1.63 15.55
CA LEU A 65 5.21 -1.71 16.33
C LEU A 65 4.98 -3.11 16.94
N GLY A 66 5.78 -4.10 16.57
CA GLY A 66 5.61 -5.49 17.01
C GLY A 66 4.42 -6.20 16.35
N LEU A 67 3.95 -5.70 15.20
CA LEU A 67 2.85 -6.28 14.44
C LEU A 67 3.37 -7.38 13.49
N PRO A 68 2.63 -8.48 13.32
CA PRO A 68 2.98 -9.51 12.35
C PRO A 68 2.80 -8.98 10.93
N SER A 69 3.89 -8.87 10.16
CA SER A 69 3.83 -8.41 8.77
C SER A 69 4.82 -9.16 7.87
N THR A 70 4.64 -9.03 6.55
CA THR A 70 5.68 -9.45 5.61
C THR A 70 6.95 -8.63 5.81
N SER A 71 8.11 -9.30 5.71
CA SER A 71 9.40 -8.59 5.69
C SER A 71 9.80 -8.24 4.26
N ALA A 72 10.53 -7.14 4.13
CA ALA A 72 11.16 -6.69 2.90
C ALA A 72 12.66 -6.45 3.11
N GLY A 73 13.47 -6.70 2.09
CA GLY A 73 14.90 -6.41 2.08
C GLY A 73 15.43 -6.26 0.67
N TYR A 74 16.62 -5.70 0.52
CA TYR A 74 17.22 -5.46 -0.80
C TYR A 74 18.10 -6.62 -1.25
N THR A 75 18.05 -6.93 -2.54
CA THR A 75 18.95 -7.89 -3.18
C THR A 75 19.33 -7.42 -4.57
N THR A 76 20.50 -7.82 -5.02
CA THR A 76 20.81 -7.83 -6.45
C THR A 76 20.43 -9.18 -7.03
N LEU A 77 20.00 -9.19 -8.29
CA LEU A 77 19.62 -10.42 -9.00
C LEU A 77 20.59 -10.65 -10.15
N TYR A 78 21.03 -11.90 -10.31
CA TYR A 78 21.74 -12.37 -11.49
C TYR A 78 21.00 -13.57 -12.06
N ILE A 79 20.84 -13.62 -13.38
CA ILE A 79 20.29 -14.77 -14.10
C ILE A 79 21.29 -15.14 -15.18
N ASN A 80 21.80 -16.37 -15.17
CA ASN A 80 22.85 -16.82 -16.10
C ASN A 80 24.07 -15.88 -16.15
N ASP A 81 24.55 -15.47 -14.97
CA ASP A 81 25.66 -14.52 -14.77
C ASP A 81 25.43 -13.08 -15.28
N GLU A 82 24.24 -12.79 -15.81
CA GLU A 82 23.84 -11.44 -16.23
C GLU A 82 23.20 -10.67 -15.07
N TYR A 83 23.64 -9.43 -14.84
CA TYR A 83 23.13 -8.57 -13.79
C TYR A 83 21.75 -8.00 -14.14
N MET A 84 20.74 -8.39 -13.36
CA MET A 84 19.35 -7.96 -13.57
C MET A 84 18.98 -6.72 -12.77
N GLY A 85 19.90 -6.18 -11.96
CA GLY A 85 19.66 -4.98 -11.18
C GLY A 85 19.25 -5.19 -9.73
N LEU A 86 18.79 -4.09 -9.12
CA LEU A 86 18.24 -4.04 -7.76
C LEU A 86 16.81 -4.60 -7.72
N TYR A 87 16.52 -5.42 -6.72
CA TYR A 87 15.20 -5.97 -6.42
C TYR A 87 14.90 -5.89 -4.93
N ILE A 88 13.62 -5.86 -4.58
CA ILE A 88 13.13 -5.99 -3.21
C ILE A 88 12.70 -7.44 -2.99
N LEU A 89 13.41 -8.15 -2.11
CA LEU A 89 13.06 -9.48 -1.67
C LEU A 89 11.99 -9.38 -0.59
N THR A 90 10.80 -9.93 -0.84
CA THR A 90 9.70 -9.93 0.12
C THR A 90 9.21 -11.32 0.47
N ASP A 91 8.72 -11.43 1.70
CA ASP A 91 7.97 -12.59 2.18
C ASP A 91 6.64 -12.77 1.41
N SER A 92 5.97 -13.90 1.66
CA SER A 92 4.59 -14.10 1.25
C SER A 92 3.89 -14.89 2.33
N TYR A 93 2.69 -14.47 2.73
CA TYR A 93 1.85 -15.24 3.64
C TYR A 93 1.49 -16.57 2.99
N LYS A 94 2.13 -17.63 3.48
CA LYS A 94 1.99 -19.03 3.08
C LYS A 94 2.17 -19.88 4.34
N LEU A 95 1.84 -21.16 4.26
CA LEU A 95 1.95 -22.07 5.41
C LEU A 95 3.35 -22.06 6.05
N SER A 96 4.43 -21.97 5.26
CA SER A 96 5.79 -21.87 5.83
C SER A 96 6.05 -20.56 6.59
N TRP A 97 5.41 -19.46 6.20
CA TRP A 97 5.50 -18.21 6.94
C TRP A 97 4.81 -18.34 8.29
N ILE A 98 3.61 -18.95 8.32
CA ILE A 98 2.87 -19.22 9.55
C ILE A 98 3.66 -20.14 10.49
N GLU A 99 4.22 -21.22 9.96
CA GLU A 99 5.08 -22.13 10.73
C GLU A 99 6.27 -21.39 11.36
N SER A 100 6.90 -20.49 10.61
CA SER A 100 8.07 -19.76 11.09
C SER A 100 7.75 -18.66 12.09
N VAL A 101 6.59 -18.00 11.98
CA VAL A 101 6.24 -16.85 12.82
C VAL A 101 5.43 -17.29 14.05
N PHE A 102 4.50 -18.22 13.88
CA PHE A 102 3.58 -18.68 14.92
C PHE A 102 3.89 -20.10 15.42
N GLY A 103 4.81 -20.84 14.78
CA GLY A 103 5.10 -22.23 15.14
C GLY A 103 4.02 -23.23 14.71
N GLU A 104 3.04 -22.79 13.93
CA GLU A 104 1.89 -23.60 13.52
C GLU A 104 2.12 -24.20 12.12
N LYS A 105 2.25 -25.53 12.06
CA LYS A 105 2.38 -26.27 10.80
C LYS A 105 1.02 -26.55 10.19
N ASP A 106 0.97 -26.55 8.86
CA ASP A 106 -0.20 -26.97 8.08
C ASP A 106 -1.50 -26.29 8.54
N THR A 107 -1.43 -25.00 8.88
CA THR A 107 -2.59 -24.25 9.36
C THR A 107 -3.77 -24.38 8.42
N THR A 108 -4.97 -24.43 8.99
CA THR A 108 -6.23 -24.52 8.25
C THR A 108 -6.96 -23.19 8.17
N SER A 109 -6.41 -22.12 8.76
CA SER A 109 -7.13 -20.86 8.95
C SER A 109 -6.38 -19.64 8.41
N LEU A 110 -5.66 -19.81 7.30
CA LEU A 110 -5.01 -18.72 6.56
C LEU A 110 -5.76 -18.49 5.23
N TYR A 111 -6.44 -17.35 5.10
CA TYR A 111 -7.25 -17.00 3.93
C TYR A 111 -6.63 -15.81 3.21
N LYS A 112 -6.34 -15.95 1.92
CA LYS A 112 -5.97 -14.86 1.04
C LYS A 112 -7.25 -14.19 0.53
N CYS A 113 -7.36 -12.87 0.71
CA CYS A 113 -8.52 -12.11 0.24
C CYS A 113 -8.18 -11.24 -0.97
N VAL A 114 -9.09 -11.22 -1.94
CA VAL A 114 -9.09 -10.44 -3.18
C VAL A 114 -10.55 -10.12 -3.49
N ASP A 115 -10.91 -8.88 -3.79
CA ASP A 115 -12.32 -8.46 -3.95
C ASP A 115 -13.16 -8.79 -2.70
N SER A 116 -12.65 -8.42 -1.52
CA SER A 116 -13.31 -8.63 -0.23
C SER A 116 -13.36 -7.36 0.63
N THR A 117 -14.54 -7.08 1.17
CA THR A 117 -14.78 -6.09 2.25
C THR A 117 -15.16 -6.78 3.56
N LEU A 118 -14.85 -8.08 3.69
CA LEU A 118 -15.18 -8.91 4.85
C LEU A 118 -16.69 -9.05 5.13
N THR A 119 -17.51 -9.03 4.08
CA THR A 119 -18.97 -9.24 4.13
C THR A 119 -19.41 -10.36 3.21
N TYR A 120 -20.50 -11.07 3.50
CA TYR A 120 -21.02 -12.13 2.63
C TYR A 120 -21.27 -11.68 1.19
N GLY A 121 -21.70 -10.43 0.99
CA GLY A 121 -21.96 -9.88 -0.35
C GLY A 121 -20.70 -9.68 -1.19
N ARG A 122 -19.53 -9.59 -0.55
CA ARG A 122 -18.25 -9.25 -1.17
C ARG A 122 -17.09 -9.81 -0.33
N CYS A 123 -16.83 -11.10 -0.53
CA CYS A 123 -15.80 -11.85 0.19
C CYS A 123 -15.25 -12.99 -0.67
N ASN A 124 -14.40 -12.64 -1.64
CA ASN A 124 -13.63 -13.62 -2.38
C ASN A 124 -12.30 -13.90 -1.65
N CYS A 125 -12.38 -14.80 -0.68
CA CYS A 125 -11.22 -15.23 0.11
C CYS A 125 -11.04 -16.74 0.03
N GLU A 126 -9.82 -17.17 -0.30
CA GLU A 126 -9.46 -18.58 -0.50
C GLU A 126 -8.39 -19.01 0.50
N ASN A 127 -8.52 -20.24 1.00
CA ASN A 127 -7.55 -20.78 1.95
C ASN A 127 -6.21 -21.05 1.26
N GLU A 128 -5.11 -20.63 1.88
CA GLU A 128 -3.75 -20.88 1.39
C GLU A 128 -3.33 -22.36 1.53
N ASN A 129 -4.07 -23.13 2.32
CA ASN A 129 -4.00 -24.58 2.36
C ASN A 129 -5.07 -25.17 1.42
N GLU A 130 -4.63 -25.60 0.23
CA GLU A 130 -5.50 -26.17 -0.82
C GLU A 130 -6.20 -27.48 -0.38
N ASP A 131 -5.75 -28.14 0.68
CA ASP A 131 -6.37 -29.35 1.24
C ASP A 131 -7.60 -29.02 2.13
N VAL A 132 -7.82 -27.75 2.49
CA VAL A 132 -8.95 -27.32 3.33
C VAL A 132 -10.19 -27.11 2.48
N THR A 133 -11.13 -28.04 2.60
CA THR A 133 -12.44 -27.95 1.91
C THR A 133 -13.56 -27.47 2.80
N ASP A 134 -13.42 -27.59 4.12
CA ASP A 134 -14.42 -27.10 5.08
C ASP A 134 -14.21 -25.60 5.33
N LYS A 135 -15.20 -24.80 4.92
CA LYS A 135 -15.22 -23.33 5.09
C LYS A 135 -16.17 -22.88 6.22
N THR A 136 -16.65 -23.79 7.08
CA THR A 136 -17.65 -23.46 8.12
C THR A 136 -17.17 -22.39 9.10
N GLU A 137 -15.92 -22.48 9.60
CA GLU A 137 -15.38 -21.48 10.52
C GLU A 137 -15.28 -20.10 9.86
N TRP A 138 -14.83 -20.07 8.60
CA TRP A 138 -14.73 -18.84 7.82
C TRP A 138 -16.08 -18.17 7.61
N TYR A 139 -17.11 -18.91 7.17
CA TYR A 139 -18.44 -18.35 6.99
C TYR A 139 -19.06 -17.90 8.32
N ASN A 140 -18.84 -18.64 9.41
CA ASN A 140 -19.29 -18.19 10.73
C ASN A 140 -18.62 -16.88 11.15
N PHE A 141 -17.32 -16.72 10.86
CA PHE A 141 -16.58 -15.48 11.11
C PHE A 141 -17.15 -14.31 10.31
N ILE A 142 -17.26 -14.43 8.98
CA ILE A 142 -17.81 -13.39 8.11
C ILE A 142 -19.24 -13.04 8.51
N GLY A 143 -20.07 -14.04 8.81
CA GLY A 143 -21.43 -13.79 9.27
C GLY A 143 -21.51 -13.06 10.61
N SER A 144 -20.53 -13.27 11.50
CA SER A 144 -20.45 -12.49 12.74
C SER A 144 -20.01 -11.05 12.50
N LEU A 145 -19.08 -10.81 11.55
CA LEU A 145 -18.72 -9.44 11.14
C LEU A 145 -19.91 -8.71 10.52
N ASP A 146 -20.69 -9.37 9.68
CA ASP A 146 -21.88 -8.80 9.02
C ASP A 146 -23.03 -8.43 9.97
N ARG A 147 -23.09 -9.09 11.14
CA ARG A 147 -24.13 -8.84 12.15
C ARG A 147 -23.64 -7.94 13.28
N ALA A 148 -22.39 -7.51 13.25
CA ALA A 148 -21.80 -6.72 14.31
C ALA A 148 -22.44 -5.33 14.32
N GLU A 149 -22.90 -4.88 15.49
CA GLU A 149 -23.40 -3.51 15.66
C GLU A 149 -22.52 -2.72 16.65
N SER A 150 -21.60 -3.43 17.31
CA SER A 150 -20.69 -2.90 18.31
C SER A 150 -19.33 -3.60 18.26
N ILE A 151 -18.34 -3.01 18.94
CA ILE A 151 -17.00 -3.60 19.07
C ILE A 151 -17.10 -4.94 19.82
N GLU A 152 -17.91 -4.99 20.88
CA GLU A 152 -18.10 -6.14 21.77
C GLU A 152 -18.59 -7.40 21.02
N ASP A 153 -19.34 -7.23 19.92
CA ASP A 153 -19.85 -8.33 19.11
C ASP A 153 -18.73 -9.15 18.44
N VAL A 154 -17.58 -8.52 18.18
CA VAL A 154 -16.45 -9.14 17.46
C VAL A 154 -15.21 -9.33 18.31
N GLU A 155 -15.10 -8.71 19.49
CA GLU A 155 -13.89 -8.78 20.32
C GLU A 155 -13.48 -10.21 20.68
N ASN A 156 -14.41 -11.16 20.79
CA ASN A 156 -14.09 -12.54 21.13
C ASN A 156 -13.55 -13.34 19.94
N ILE A 157 -13.72 -12.86 18.71
CA ILE A 157 -13.36 -13.58 17.48
C ILE A 157 -12.29 -12.86 16.65
N LEU A 158 -12.20 -11.52 16.72
CA LEU A 158 -11.24 -10.68 16.02
C LEU A 158 -10.32 -10.01 17.03
N ASP A 159 -9.02 -9.98 16.76
CA ASP A 159 -8.11 -9.13 17.52
C ASP A 159 -8.32 -7.67 17.08
N VAL A 160 -9.24 -6.99 17.78
CA VAL A 160 -9.67 -5.63 17.44
C VAL A 160 -8.51 -4.63 17.53
N ASP A 161 -7.63 -4.74 18.52
CA ASP A 161 -6.49 -3.80 18.61
C ASP A 161 -5.51 -3.99 17.46
N GLN A 162 -5.23 -5.24 17.07
CA GLN A 162 -4.38 -5.52 15.92
C GLN A 162 -5.04 -5.01 14.63
N PHE A 163 -6.33 -5.29 14.42
CA PHE A 163 -7.06 -4.79 13.25
C PHE A 163 -7.06 -3.26 13.17
N LEU A 164 -7.36 -2.57 14.27
CA LEU A 164 -7.35 -1.11 14.32
C LEU A 164 -5.94 -0.54 14.09
N SER A 165 -4.89 -1.24 14.53
CA SER A 165 -3.50 -0.84 14.27
C SER A 165 -3.15 -0.94 12.78
N GLU A 166 -3.59 -1.98 12.08
CA GLU A 166 -3.41 -2.10 10.62
C GLU A 166 -4.16 -0.98 9.89
N MET A 167 -5.40 -0.69 10.27
CA MET A 167 -6.19 0.41 9.69
C MET A 167 -5.57 1.78 9.95
N ALA A 168 -4.93 1.96 11.11
CA ALA A 168 -4.23 3.19 11.44
C ALA A 168 -2.95 3.35 10.63
N ILE A 169 -2.24 2.26 10.33
CA ILE A 169 -1.09 2.27 9.40
C ILE A 169 -1.58 2.67 8.01
N ASP A 170 -2.56 1.96 7.45
CA ASP A 170 -3.15 2.28 6.14
C ASP A 170 -3.58 3.75 6.04
N TYR A 171 -4.24 4.27 7.07
CA TYR A 171 -4.64 5.66 7.10
C TYR A 171 -3.46 6.63 7.10
N LEU A 172 -2.46 6.41 7.96
CA LEU A 172 -1.28 7.28 8.06
C LEU A 172 -0.40 7.22 6.79
N THR A 173 -0.39 6.09 6.10
CA THR A 173 0.41 5.87 4.89
C THR A 173 -0.38 6.11 3.60
N ALA A 174 -1.70 6.33 3.68
CA ALA A 174 -2.60 6.21 2.53
C ALA A 174 -2.45 4.87 1.78
N GLY A 175 -2.36 3.77 2.53
CA GLY A 175 -2.39 2.38 2.05
C GLY A 175 -3.76 2.00 1.51
N TRP A 176 -4.13 2.55 0.36
CA TRP A 176 -5.47 2.44 -0.22
C TRP A 176 -5.72 1.14 -0.99
N ASP A 177 -4.67 0.43 -1.41
CA ASP A 177 -4.78 -0.82 -2.18
C ASP A 177 -4.93 -2.07 -1.29
N HIS A 178 -5.30 -1.87 -0.01
CA HIS A 178 -5.60 -2.92 0.97
C HIS A 178 -7.12 -3.12 1.08
N ILE A 179 -7.68 -3.12 2.30
CA ILE A 179 -9.14 -3.28 2.48
C ILE A 179 -9.96 -2.19 1.77
N GLN A 180 -9.40 -0.98 1.61
CA GLN A 180 -10.07 0.13 0.93
C GLN A 180 -10.31 -0.15 -0.56
N SER A 181 -9.44 -0.91 -1.22
CA SER A 181 -9.66 -1.43 -2.59
C SER A 181 -9.85 -2.93 -2.62
N GLU A 182 -10.19 -3.51 -1.46
CA GLU A 182 -10.60 -4.90 -1.32
C GLU A 182 -9.52 -5.93 -1.70
N HIS A 183 -8.26 -5.52 -1.69
CA HIS A 183 -7.15 -6.31 -2.20
C HIS A 183 -6.00 -6.42 -1.17
N ASN A 184 -4.98 -7.22 -1.48
CA ASN A 184 -3.70 -7.24 -0.77
C ASN A 184 -3.71 -7.49 0.76
N TYR A 185 -4.61 -8.33 1.25
CA TYR A 185 -4.52 -8.82 2.63
C TYR A 185 -4.87 -10.29 2.77
N HIS A 186 -4.46 -10.86 3.92
CA HIS A 186 -4.88 -12.16 4.39
C HIS A 186 -5.62 -12.01 5.72
N MET A 187 -6.51 -12.95 6.01
CA MET A 187 -7.02 -13.19 7.35
C MET A 187 -6.39 -14.47 7.90
N TYR A 188 -5.89 -14.42 9.12
CA TYR A 188 -5.31 -15.59 9.78
C TYR A 188 -5.83 -15.74 11.20
N LYS A 189 -6.19 -16.96 11.61
CA LYS A 189 -6.51 -17.26 13.00
C LYS A 189 -5.49 -18.25 13.57
N PRO A 190 -4.62 -17.82 14.51
CA PRO A 190 -3.80 -18.75 15.26
C PRO A 190 -4.64 -19.75 16.04
N LYS A 191 -4.12 -20.95 16.25
CA LYS A 191 -4.78 -21.94 17.11
C LYS A 191 -5.09 -21.35 18.49
N ASP A 192 -6.36 -21.49 18.92
CA ASP A 192 -6.90 -20.94 20.17
C ASP A 192 -6.83 -19.40 20.29
N GLY A 193 -6.55 -18.70 19.18
CA GLY A 193 -6.48 -17.25 19.08
C GLY A 193 -7.69 -16.61 18.39
N LYS A 194 -7.54 -15.32 18.12
CA LYS A 194 -8.50 -14.50 17.37
C LYS A 194 -8.02 -14.29 15.93
N TRP A 195 -8.93 -13.96 15.02
CA TRP A 195 -8.58 -13.56 13.67
C TRP A 195 -7.70 -12.32 13.70
N LEU A 196 -6.70 -12.32 12.83
CA LEU A 196 -5.73 -11.26 12.57
C LEU A 196 -5.87 -10.82 11.12
N TYR A 197 -5.69 -9.53 10.88
CA TYR A 197 -5.61 -8.95 9.54
C TYR A 197 -4.15 -8.78 9.16
N LEU A 198 -3.74 -9.33 8.02
CA LEU A 198 -2.35 -9.35 7.59
C LEU A 198 -2.22 -8.69 6.22
N SER A 199 -1.88 -7.40 6.19
CA SER A 199 -1.65 -6.61 4.98
C SER A 199 -0.33 -7.00 4.28
N TYR A 200 -0.25 -6.83 2.96
CA TYR A 200 0.98 -6.99 2.16
C TYR A 200 0.94 -6.10 0.92
N ASP A 201 2.02 -6.07 0.11
CA ASP A 201 2.05 -5.30 -1.17
C ASP A 201 2.05 -3.77 -0.97
N PHE A 202 2.97 -3.27 -0.12
CA PHE A 202 3.02 -1.87 0.30
C PHE A 202 3.73 -0.89 -0.68
N ASP A 203 3.84 -1.22 -1.96
CA ASP A 203 4.53 -0.35 -2.93
C ASP A 203 3.74 0.94 -3.23
N LEU A 204 2.43 0.92 -3.05
CA LEU A 204 1.51 2.05 -3.28
C LEU A 204 1.29 2.95 -2.05
N ASP A 205 1.77 2.55 -0.88
CA ASP A 205 1.77 3.36 0.34
C ASP A 205 2.69 4.58 0.22
N LEU A 206 2.38 5.66 0.96
CA LEU A 206 3.14 6.92 0.99
C LEU A 206 3.26 7.62 -0.38
N GLN A 207 2.43 7.24 -1.35
CA GLN A 207 2.31 7.94 -2.64
C GLN A 207 1.22 9.01 -2.60
N GLY A 208 0.15 8.76 -1.83
CA GLY A 208 -0.98 9.68 -1.68
C GLY A 208 -1.87 9.80 -2.90
N HIS A 209 -1.97 8.74 -3.73
CA HIS A 209 -2.87 8.55 -4.88
C HIS A 209 -3.93 9.66 -5.08
N ASP A 210 -5.17 9.41 -4.66
CA ASP A 210 -6.25 10.40 -4.60
C ASP A 210 -6.35 11.04 -3.20
N PHE A 211 -5.41 10.68 -2.30
CA PHE A 211 -5.47 11.05 -0.89
C PHE A 211 -4.49 12.17 -0.58
N TYR A 212 -5.01 13.24 -0.01
CA TYR A 212 -4.18 14.34 0.45
C TYR A 212 -3.73 14.08 1.90
N PRO A 213 -2.49 14.43 2.31
CA PRO A 213 -1.97 14.14 3.66
C PRO A 213 -2.71 14.86 4.80
N VAL A 214 -3.56 15.84 4.46
CA VAL A 214 -4.50 16.48 5.39
C VAL A 214 -5.89 15.90 5.15
N SER A 215 -6.24 14.82 5.85
CA SER A 215 -7.55 14.17 5.74
C SER A 215 -7.93 13.51 7.06
N ARG A 216 -9.23 13.49 7.40
CA ARG A 216 -9.71 12.69 8.56
C ARG A 216 -9.92 11.25 8.11
N PHE A 217 -9.87 10.30 9.04
CA PHE A 217 -10.17 8.89 8.71
C PHE A 217 -11.51 8.71 7.99
N ARG A 218 -12.55 9.47 8.38
CA ARG A 218 -13.85 9.43 7.71
C ARG A 218 -13.84 9.91 6.26
N ASP A 219 -12.90 10.78 5.90
CA ASP A 219 -12.70 11.23 4.52
C ASP A 219 -11.82 10.25 3.73
N TYR A 220 -11.04 9.42 4.42
CA TYR A 220 -10.19 8.37 3.84
C TYR A 220 -10.96 7.08 3.55
N THR A 221 -11.83 6.65 4.47
CA THR A 221 -12.46 5.33 4.42
C THR A 221 -13.68 5.28 3.50
N LYS A 222 -13.84 4.14 2.80
CA LYS A 222 -15.09 3.77 2.13
C LYS A 222 -16.13 3.27 3.12
N ASP A 223 -17.38 3.16 2.66
CA ASP A 223 -18.50 2.55 3.39
C ASP A 223 -18.33 1.03 3.47
N ILE A 224 -17.55 0.60 4.46
CA ILE A 224 -17.28 -0.80 4.77
C ILE A 224 -17.80 -1.05 6.18
N HIS A 225 -18.78 -1.96 6.30
CA HIS A 225 -19.55 -2.18 7.53
C HIS A 225 -18.66 -2.35 8.78
N ILE A 226 -17.61 -3.17 8.71
CA ILE A 226 -16.74 -3.39 9.87
C ILE A 226 -15.90 -2.16 10.23
N LEU A 227 -15.52 -1.32 9.27
CA LEU A 227 -14.82 -0.05 9.53
C LEU A 227 -15.77 0.98 10.13
N GLU A 228 -17.02 1.01 9.65
CA GLU A 228 -18.07 1.85 10.20
C GLU A 228 -18.33 1.51 11.68
N VAL A 229 -18.50 0.22 12.00
CA VAL A 229 -18.78 -0.27 13.36
C VAL A 229 -17.59 -0.05 14.31
N LEU A 230 -16.38 -0.44 13.89
CA LEU A 230 -15.20 -0.43 14.77
C LEU A 230 -14.49 0.92 14.84
N ILE A 231 -14.66 1.81 13.86
CA ILE A 231 -13.93 3.08 13.78
C ILE A 231 -14.87 4.27 13.69
N VAL A 232 -15.69 4.38 12.64
CA VAL A 232 -16.42 5.64 12.36
C VAL A 232 -17.46 5.96 13.44
N ARG A 233 -18.20 4.96 13.92
CA ARG A 233 -19.18 5.12 15.00
C ARG A 233 -18.53 5.25 16.39
N ASN A 234 -17.33 4.69 16.57
CA ASN A 234 -16.64 4.56 17.86
C ASN A 234 -15.14 4.90 17.74
N PRO A 235 -14.77 6.16 17.43
CA PRO A 235 -13.42 6.49 17.00
C PRO A 235 -12.39 6.50 18.13
N ASP A 236 -12.79 6.65 19.40
CA ASP A 236 -11.87 6.89 20.52
C ASP A 236 -10.71 5.88 20.61
N ARG A 237 -10.99 4.59 20.42
CA ARG A 237 -9.97 3.53 20.47
C ARG A 237 -9.01 3.63 19.28
N PHE A 238 -9.54 3.86 18.09
CA PHE A 238 -8.77 4.04 16.87
C PHE A 238 -7.91 5.31 16.92
N ASP A 239 -8.49 6.44 17.33
CA ASP A 239 -7.81 7.72 17.45
C ASP A 239 -6.63 7.64 18.43
N LYS A 240 -6.80 6.90 19.53
CA LYS A 240 -5.70 6.63 20.47
C LYS A 240 -4.59 5.80 19.83
N ILE A 241 -4.93 4.78 19.04
CA ILE A 241 -3.97 3.95 18.30
C ILE A 241 -3.21 4.79 17.27
N VAL A 242 -3.89 5.67 16.53
CA VAL A 242 -3.26 6.61 15.58
C VAL A 242 -2.23 7.49 16.30
N GLN A 243 -2.61 8.12 17.41
CA GLN A 243 -1.71 8.97 18.22
C GLN A 243 -0.52 8.18 18.76
N ASP A 244 -0.74 6.94 19.21
CA ASP A 244 0.30 6.03 19.70
C ASP A 244 1.30 5.67 18.59
N ILE A 245 0.83 5.36 17.39
CA ILE A 245 1.68 5.04 16.22
C ILE A 245 2.50 6.25 15.81
N VAL A 246 1.88 7.43 15.72
CA VAL A 246 2.59 8.68 15.41
C VAL A 246 3.69 8.96 16.44
N THR A 247 3.39 8.79 17.73
CA THR A 247 4.36 9.01 18.80
C THR A 247 5.53 8.01 18.74
N LYS A 248 5.26 6.72 18.49
CA LYS A 248 6.27 5.64 18.58
C LYS A 248 7.10 5.46 17.31
N VAL A 249 6.51 5.69 16.14
CA VAL A 249 7.13 5.35 14.85
C VAL A 249 6.87 6.36 13.74
N PHE A 250 5.61 6.78 13.51
CA PHE A 250 5.26 7.61 12.36
C PHE A 250 5.51 9.09 12.65
N ASN A 251 6.77 9.43 12.92
CA ASN A 251 7.22 10.81 13.15
C ASN A 251 8.54 11.09 12.42
N PRO A 252 8.77 12.35 12.00
CA PRO A 252 9.99 12.73 11.28
C PRO A 252 11.29 12.38 12.02
N ALA A 253 11.34 12.59 13.34
CA ALA A 253 12.54 12.28 14.15
C ALA A 253 12.94 10.80 14.10
N THR A 254 11.98 9.91 13.86
CA THR A 254 12.21 8.47 13.72
C THR A 254 12.41 8.07 12.26
N LEU A 255 11.52 8.49 11.36
CA LEU A 255 11.51 8.01 9.99
C LEU A 255 12.54 8.70 9.08
N PHE A 256 12.87 9.97 9.28
CA PHE A 256 13.80 10.65 8.37
C PHE A 256 15.21 10.06 8.42
N PRO A 257 15.83 9.83 9.60
CA PRO A 257 17.13 9.18 9.67
C PRO A 257 17.09 7.76 9.08
N TYR A 258 15.96 7.05 9.24
CA TYR A 258 15.81 5.71 8.70
C TYR A 258 15.71 5.71 7.17
N ILE A 259 14.96 6.65 6.60
CA ILE A 259 14.90 6.88 5.15
C ILE A 259 16.30 7.18 4.61
N ASP A 260 17.05 8.06 5.28
CA ASP A 260 18.42 8.40 4.87
C ASP A 260 19.35 7.18 4.89
N GLU A 261 19.26 6.35 5.93
CA GLU A 261 20.01 5.08 6.03
C GLU A 261 19.67 4.14 4.86
N LEU A 262 18.38 3.95 4.57
CA LEU A 262 17.95 3.08 3.46
C LEU A 262 18.38 3.64 2.11
N LYS A 263 18.25 4.96 1.89
CA LYS A 263 18.72 5.63 0.68
C LYS A 263 20.20 5.38 0.47
N ASP A 264 21.02 5.64 1.48
CA ASP A 264 22.47 5.46 1.39
C ASP A 264 22.85 3.99 1.17
N LEU A 265 22.11 3.05 1.78
CA LEU A 265 22.30 1.61 1.56
C LEU A 265 22.10 1.20 0.10
N ILE A 266 21.08 1.77 -0.58
CA ILE A 266 20.72 1.36 -1.95
C ILE A 266 21.24 2.27 -3.06
N ARG A 267 21.75 3.47 -2.73
CA ARG A 267 22.10 4.54 -3.70
C ARG A 267 22.93 4.04 -4.88
N GLU A 268 24.02 3.34 -4.61
CA GLU A 268 24.92 2.84 -5.66
C GLU A 268 24.30 1.72 -6.50
N TYR A 269 23.33 0.98 -5.96
CA TYR A 269 22.60 -0.03 -6.72
C TYR A 269 21.52 0.59 -7.59
N VAL A 270 20.86 1.65 -7.13
CA VAL A 270 19.91 2.43 -7.94
C VAL A 270 20.64 3.09 -9.11
N LYS A 271 21.81 3.71 -8.88
CA LYS A 271 22.64 4.26 -9.97
C LYS A 271 22.93 3.21 -11.04
N LYS A 272 23.44 2.04 -10.63
CA LYS A 272 23.70 0.92 -11.55
C LYS A 272 22.44 0.45 -12.27
N ASP A 273 21.29 0.48 -11.61
CA ASP A 273 19.99 0.12 -12.22
C ASP A 273 19.55 1.09 -13.32
N LYS A 274 20.17 2.28 -13.38
CA LYS A 274 19.92 3.38 -14.33
C LYS A 274 21.15 3.67 -15.21
N GLU A 275 22.13 2.76 -15.24
CA GLU A 275 23.26 2.81 -16.16
C GLU A 275 22.99 1.87 -17.34
N LEU A 276 23.26 2.33 -18.55
CA LEU A 276 23.17 1.49 -19.75
C LEU A 276 24.38 0.56 -19.83
N ASP A 277 24.13 -0.69 -20.24
CA ASP A 277 25.19 -1.61 -20.61
C ASP A 277 25.81 -1.26 -21.98
N GLU A 278 26.80 -2.04 -22.41
CA GLU A 278 27.49 -1.86 -23.69
C GLU A 278 26.57 -2.00 -24.92
N ASN A 279 25.40 -2.60 -24.75
CA ASN A 279 24.39 -2.80 -25.79
C ASN A 279 23.28 -1.75 -25.73
N GLY A 280 23.33 -0.80 -24.78
CA GLY A 280 22.32 0.24 -24.61
C GLY A 280 21.08 -0.21 -23.85
N ASN A 281 21.17 -1.23 -22.99
CA ASN A 281 20.07 -1.73 -22.17
C ASN A 281 20.26 -1.40 -20.68
N TYR A 282 19.17 -1.14 -19.96
CA TYR A 282 19.19 -1.05 -18.50
C TYR A 282 19.09 -2.44 -17.86
N PRO A 283 19.73 -2.69 -16.69
CA PRO A 283 19.67 -3.99 -16.01
C PRO A 283 18.24 -4.48 -15.77
N GLY A 284 17.95 -5.70 -16.22
CA GLY A 284 16.66 -6.36 -16.03
C GLY A 284 15.48 -5.79 -16.83
N ARG A 285 15.68 -4.77 -17.69
CA ARG A 285 14.65 -4.23 -18.60
C ARG A 285 14.50 -5.12 -19.84
N ILE A 286 14.04 -6.35 -19.61
CA ILE A 286 13.95 -7.38 -20.66
C ILE A 286 12.66 -7.28 -21.49
N ASN A 287 11.66 -6.52 -21.03
CA ASN A 287 10.46 -6.23 -21.78
C ASN A 287 10.61 -4.87 -22.48
N GLU A 288 11.16 -4.85 -23.69
CA GLU A 288 11.42 -3.62 -24.46
C GLU A 288 10.15 -2.83 -24.82
N ALA A 289 9.00 -3.49 -24.88
CA ALA A 289 7.70 -2.84 -25.09
C ALA A 289 7.05 -2.37 -23.78
N GLY A 290 7.64 -2.75 -22.63
CA GLY A 290 7.11 -2.45 -21.32
C GLY A 290 7.47 -1.04 -20.88
N PHE A 291 6.67 -0.51 -19.98
CA PHE A 291 6.87 0.84 -19.48
C PHE A 291 8.06 0.93 -18.50
N ASP A 292 8.84 2.02 -18.55
CA ASP A 292 9.85 2.42 -17.54
C ASP A 292 9.60 3.87 -17.16
N PHE A 293 9.55 4.18 -15.86
CA PHE A 293 8.82 5.36 -15.40
C PHE A 293 9.69 6.44 -14.76
N PHE A 294 10.82 6.09 -14.15
CA PHE A 294 11.52 7.01 -13.23
C PHE A 294 13.01 7.14 -13.49
N THR A 295 13.50 8.38 -13.49
CA THR A 295 14.92 8.71 -13.58
C THR A 295 15.60 8.60 -12.21
N TYR A 296 16.94 8.61 -12.18
CA TYR A 296 17.68 8.69 -10.91
C TYR A 296 17.40 10.02 -10.17
N GLU A 297 17.20 11.12 -10.89
CA GLU A 297 16.82 12.42 -10.32
C GLU A 297 15.44 12.34 -9.62
N ALA A 298 14.45 11.72 -10.27
CA ALA A 298 13.14 11.50 -9.66
C ALA A 298 13.22 10.61 -8.40
N TRP A 299 14.06 9.58 -8.41
CA TRP A 299 14.32 8.73 -7.23
C TRP A 299 14.90 9.53 -6.06
N GLU A 300 15.93 10.34 -6.31
CA GLU A 300 16.60 11.14 -5.28
C GLU A 300 15.63 12.18 -4.70
N ALA A 301 14.86 12.85 -5.57
CA ALA A 301 13.95 13.93 -5.18
C ALA A 301 12.68 13.41 -4.47
N ASN A 302 12.09 12.29 -4.93
CA ASN A 302 10.85 11.73 -4.36
C ASN A 302 11.06 10.99 -3.04
N SER A 303 12.27 10.47 -2.80
CA SER A 303 12.60 9.95 -1.46
C SER A 303 12.71 11.07 -0.41
N GLU A 304 12.82 12.34 -0.85
CA GLU A 304 12.80 13.54 -0.03
C GLU A 304 11.40 14.18 -0.03
N TYR A 305 11.28 15.43 -0.49
CA TYR A 305 10.07 16.23 -0.39
C TYR A 305 9.37 16.48 -1.73
N THR A 306 10.01 16.14 -2.84
CA THR A 306 9.54 16.47 -4.20
C THR A 306 8.43 15.52 -4.62
N THR A 307 7.32 16.07 -5.09
CA THR A 307 6.21 15.30 -5.66
C THR A 307 6.53 15.05 -7.13
N VAL A 308 6.49 13.80 -7.59
CA VAL A 308 6.88 13.46 -8.97
C VAL A 308 5.71 12.88 -9.74
N SER A 309 5.69 13.06 -11.06
CA SER A 309 4.70 12.44 -11.93
C SER A 309 4.80 10.91 -11.90
N THR A 310 3.67 10.21 -11.89
CA THR A 310 3.60 8.74 -12.00
C THR A 310 2.51 8.34 -13.01
N LEU A 311 2.40 7.05 -13.31
CA LEU A 311 1.25 6.55 -14.10
C LEU A 311 -0.10 6.83 -13.47
N MET A 312 -0.14 6.92 -12.14
CA MET A 312 -1.36 7.16 -11.37
C MET A 312 -1.58 8.66 -11.10
N GLY A 313 -0.92 9.53 -11.88
CA GLY A 313 -0.93 10.99 -11.71
C GLY A 313 0.35 11.48 -11.08
N TYR A 314 0.46 11.36 -9.76
CA TYR A 314 1.64 11.80 -9.01
C TYR A 314 1.89 10.92 -7.78
N ALA A 315 3.09 11.01 -7.23
CA ALA A 315 3.44 10.48 -5.91
C ALA A 315 4.13 11.57 -5.10
N PHE A 316 3.63 11.83 -3.89
CA PHE A 316 4.27 12.75 -2.97
C PHE A 316 5.67 12.28 -2.59
N GLY A 317 6.53 13.24 -2.23
CA GLY A 317 7.81 12.93 -1.62
C GLY A 317 7.59 12.23 -0.28
N ILE A 318 8.34 11.16 0.02
CA ILE A 318 8.13 10.35 1.22
C ILE A 318 8.25 11.20 2.50
N LYS A 319 9.30 12.05 2.60
CA LYS A 319 9.48 12.94 3.75
C LYS A 319 8.43 14.05 3.80
N TYR A 320 7.99 14.54 2.63
CA TYR A 320 6.89 15.50 2.56
C TYR A 320 5.60 14.89 3.12
N TRP A 321 5.22 13.68 2.68
CA TRP A 321 4.03 12.99 3.17
C TRP A 321 4.06 12.82 4.68
N ILE A 322 5.15 12.25 5.20
CA ILE A 322 5.31 12.00 6.64
C ILE A 322 5.22 13.32 7.43
N LEU A 323 5.89 14.39 6.99
CA LEU A 323 5.84 15.68 7.67
C LEU A 323 4.43 16.26 7.70
N SER A 324 3.72 16.21 6.57
CA SER A 324 2.39 16.78 6.43
C SER A 324 1.35 16.01 7.24
N VAL A 325 1.37 14.66 7.19
CA VAL A 325 0.50 13.83 8.02
C VAL A 325 0.83 14.01 9.51
N TYR A 326 2.12 14.04 9.88
CA TYR A 326 2.55 14.26 11.27
C TYR A 326 1.97 15.58 11.82
N ARG A 327 2.16 16.68 11.08
CA ARG A 327 1.64 18.01 11.46
C ARG A 327 0.12 18.02 11.58
N PHE A 328 -0.57 17.42 10.61
CA PHE A 328 -2.01 17.33 10.63
C PHE A 328 -2.50 16.58 11.87
N VAL A 329 -2.02 15.36 12.11
CA VAL A 329 -2.43 14.52 13.24
C VAL A 329 -2.11 15.20 14.58
N CYS A 330 -0.91 15.76 14.73
CA CYS A 330 -0.51 16.48 15.94
C CYS A 330 -1.46 17.63 16.27
N THR A 331 -1.83 18.42 15.26
CA THR A 331 -2.72 19.55 15.44
C THR A 331 -4.16 19.12 15.65
N TYR A 332 -4.64 18.16 14.86
CA TYR A 332 -6.02 17.68 14.89
C TYR A 332 -6.37 17.00 16.22
N TYR A 333 -5.46 16.22 16.79
CA TYR A 333 -5.65 15.54 18.08
C TYR A 333 -5.05 16.30 19.28
N HIS A 334 -4.54 17.51 19.08
CA HIS A 334 -3.91 18.33 20.13
C HIS A 334 -2.77 17.60 20.88
N MET A 335 -1.91 16.91 20.14
CA MET A 335 -0.77 16.16 20.68
C MET A 335 0.41 17.09 21.01
N GLU A 336 1.20 16.71 22.02
CA GLU A 336 2.53 17.29 22.24
C GLU A 336 3.53 16.67 21.25
N CYS A 337 3.89 17.43 20.22
CA CYS A 337 4.77 16.99 19.13
C CYS A 337 6.09 17.76 19.08
N ASP A 338 7.08 17.22 18.36
CA ASP A 338 8.42 17.78 18.28
C ASP A 338 8.37 19.20 17.66
N PRO A 339 8.75 20.24 18.41
CA PRO A 339 8.62 21.63 17.98
C PRO A 339 9.45 21.93 16.72
N THR A 340 10.50 21.15 16.44
CA THR A 340 11.33 21.30 15.23
C THR A 340 10.49 21.05 13.99
N TYR A 341 9.71 19.97 13.99
CA TYR A 341 8.89 19.59 12.85
C TYR A 341 7.54 20.31 12.83
N MET A 342 7.08 20.80 13.98
CA MET A 342 5.90 21.65 14.07
C MET A 342 6.17 23.13 13.72
N ASP A 343 7.43 23.55 13.56
CA ASP A 343 7.78 24.92 13.17
C ASP A 343 7.23 25.26 11.77
N GLU A 344 6.40 26.31 11.71
CA GLU A 344 5.85 26.86 10.47
C GLU A 344 6.95 27.35 9.51
N ASN A 345 8.17 27.60 10.01
CA ASN A 345 9.33 28.01 9.23
C ASN A 345 10.28 26.85 8.88
N TYR A 346 9.94 25.60 9.19
CA TYR A 346 10.72 24.45 8.75
C TYR A 346 10.91 24.49 7.23
N GLN A 347 12.17 24.45 6.79
CA GLN A 347 12.53 24.56 5.37
C GLN A 347 12.87 23.18 4.82
N TYR A 348 12.43 22.93 3.60
CA TYR A 348 12.84 21.79 2.78
C TYR A 348 12.93 22.23 1.32
N VAL A 349 13.63 21.43 0.52
CA VAL A 349 13.92 21.73 -0.88
C VAL A 349 13.04 20.88 -1.78
N ILE A 350 12.49 21.51 -2.81
CA ILE A 350 11.79 20.87 -3.92
C ILE A 350 12.70 20.92 -5.14
N ASP A 351 12.86 19.79 -5.82
CA ASP A 351 13.58 19.74 -7.09
C ASP A 351 12.63 20.10 -8.23
N GLU A 352 12.70 21.37 -8.67
CA GLU A 352 11.83 21.91 -9.71
C GLU A 352 11.96 21.19 -11.07
N ASN A 353 13.05 20.46 -11.33
CA ASN A 353 13.24 19.76 -12.60
C ASN A 353 12.32 18.55 -12.75
N VAL A 354 11.97 17.90 -11.64
CA VAL A 354 11.17 16.69 -11.59
C VAL A 354 9.87 16.84 -10.80
N GLU A 355 9.63 18.02 -10.23
CA GLU A 355 8.39 18.36 -9.53
C GLU A 355 7.18 18.24 -10.48
N TYR A 356 6.14 17.57 -10.00
CA TYR A 356 4.87 17.42 -10.66
C TYR A 356 4.21 18.78 -10.91
N GLN A 357 3.91 19.07 -12.17
CA GLN A 357 3.37 20.38 -12.60
C GLN A 357 1.83 20.41 -12.66
N GLY A 358 1.16 19.28 -12.40
CA GLY A 358 -0.28 19.19 -12.42
C GLY A 358 -0.92 19.65 -11.11
N LEU A 359 -2.25 19.59 -11.06
CA LEU A 359 -3.00 19.92 -9.85
C LEU A 359 -2.98 18.76 -8.87
N VAL A 360 -2.62 19.06 -7.63
CA VAL A 360 -2.80 18.16 -6.48
C VAL A 360 -4.21 18.39 -5.94
N ARG A 361 -5.01 17.32 -5.84
CA ARG A 361 -6.40 17.42 -5.37
C ARG A 361 -6.42 17.55 -3.85
N LYS A 362 -7.18 18.52 -3.35
CA LYS A 362 -7.44 18.73 -1.92
C LYS A 362 -8.93 18.63 -1.66
N SER A 363 -9.31 18.07 -0.51
CA SER A 363 -10.70 18.13 -0.06
C SER A 363 -11.00 19.51 0.50
N THR A 364 -12.28 19.90 0.51
CA THR A 364 -12.73 21.15 1.17
C THR A 364 -12.32 21.19 2.64
N PHE A 365 -12.22 20.03 3.30
CA PHE A 365 -11.70 19.94 4.66
C PHE A 365 -10.23 20.33 4.72
N ALA A 366 -9.40 19.77 3.84
CA ALA A 366 -7.97 20.06 3.77
C ALA A 366 -7.72 21.55 3.52
N GLU A 367 -8.41 22.15 2.56
CA GLU A 367 -8.30 23.58 2.24
C GLU A 367 -8.59 24.46 3.46
N ARG A 368 -9.72 24.23 4.15
CA ARG A 368 -10.10 24.99 5.35
C ARG A 368 -9.13 24.77 6.52
N PHE A 369 -8.63 23.55 6.66
CA PHE A 369 -7.67 23.22 7.69
C PHE A 369 -6.35 23.99 7.49
N GLU A 370 -5.79 23.95 6.27
CA GLU A 370 -4.54 24.65 5.94
C GLU A 370 -4.68 26.19 5.97
N GLU A 371 -5.86 26.73 5.67
CA GLU A 371 -6.15 28.17 5.87
C GLU A 371 -6.03 28.60 7.34
N THR A 372 -6.35 27.68 8.26
CA THR A 372 -6.33 27.92 9.71
C THR A 372 -4.94 27.67 10.31
N TYR A 373 -4.23 26.64 9.83
CA TYR A 373 -2.95 26.18 10.36
C TYR A 373 -1.84 26.42 9.32
N LYS A 374 -1.06 27.49 9.53
CA LYS A 374 -0.13 28.06 8.54
C LYS A 374 1.21 27.32 8.50
N TYR A 375 1.23 26.11 7.95
CA TYR A 375 2.51 25.50 7.59
C TYR A 375 2.99 26.06 6.25
N LYS A 376 4.23 26.59 6.19
CA LYS A 376 4.83 26.97 4.91
C LYS A 376 5.08 25.72 4.09
N ASP A 377 4.53 25.72 2.89
CA ASP A 377 4.84 24.75 1.84
C ASP A 377 5.39 25.54 0.65
N PRO A 378 6.65 25.31 0.25
CA PRO A 378 7.27 26.03 -0.84
C PRO A 378 6.53 25.85 -2.17
N ARG A 379 5.71 24.80 -2.33
CA ARG A 379 4.86 24.62 -3.52
C ARG A 379 3.68 25.58 -3.57
N TYR A 380 3.25 26.11 -2.41
CA TYR A 380 2.07 26.98 -2.30
C TYR A 380 2.41 28.44 -1.99
N ASP A 381 3.70 28.82 -1.89
CA ASP A 381 4.13 30.21 -1.66
C ASP A 381 3.80 31.14 -2.84
N THR A 382 3.40 30.57 -3.98
CA THR A 382 2.70 31.27 -5.05
C THR A 382 1.21 30.89 -5.06
N TYR A 383 0.37 31.62 -4.32
CA TYR A 383 -1.08 31.66 -4.59
C TYR A 383 -1.30 32.26 -6.00
N LYS A 384 -1.11 31.47 -7.06
CA LYS A 384 -1.82 31.72 -8.32
C LYS A 384 -3.28 31.40 -8.05
N LYS A 385 -4.02 32.45 -7.70
CA LYS A 385 -5.47 32.48 -7.59
C LYS A 385 -6.09 32.09 -8.94
N TYR A 386 -6.22 30.80 -9.22
CA TYR A 386 -7.09 30.34 -10.29
C TYR A 386 -8.53 30.55 -9.82
N LYS A 387 -9.18 31.54 -10.42
CA LYS A 387 -10.60 31.80 -10.26
C LYS A 387 -11.36 30.52 -10.60
N ASN A 388 -12.20 30.07 -9.68
CA ASN A 388 -13.26 29.08 -9.90
C ASN A 388 -13.95 29.31 -11.25
N GLU A 389 -13.84 28.35 -12.15
CA GLU A 389 -14.96 28.07 -13.05
C GLU A 389 -15.93 27.19 -12.27
N TYR A 390 -17.05 27.82 -11.96
CA TYR A 390 -18.22 27.30 -11.29
C TYR A 390 -18.80 26.13 -12.10
N TYR A 391 -18.78 24.92 -11.55
CA TYR A 391 -19.66 23.85 -11.99
C TYR A 391 -20.95 23.97 -11.17
N PRO A 392 -22.12 24.20 -11.80
CA PRO A 392 -23.39 24.18 -11.10
C PRO A 392 -23.73 22.75 -10.67
N ASP A 393 -24.42 22.69 -9.53
CA ASP A 393 -24.89 21.51 -8.82
C ASP A 393 -25.62 20.49 -9.72
N GLU A 394 -25.53 19.21 -9.32
CA GLU A 394 -26.28 18.08 -9.84
C GLU A 394 -27.79 18.38 -9.86
N GLU A 395 -28.38 18.47 -11.05
CA GLU A 395 -29.83 18.33 -11.24
C GLU A 395 -30.13 16.85 -11.56
N GLU A 396 -31.04 16.31 -10.75
CA GLU A 396 -31.86 15.09 -10.85
C GLU A 396 -31.57 14.11 -12.00
N GLU A 397 -31.27 12.86 -11.62
CA GLU A 397 -31.33 11.68 -12.50
C GLU A 397 -32.69 11.59 -13.21
N GLU A 398 -32.73 11.90 -14.51
CA GLU A 398 -33.82 11.45 -15.38
C GLU A 398 -33.63 9.96 -15.70
N GLU A 399 -34.67 9.17 -15.46
CA GLU A 399 -34.70 7.74 -15.77
C GLU A 399 -34.33 7.43 -17.24
N PRO A 400 -33.65 6.30 -17.52
CA PRO A 400 -33.22 5.99 -18.87
C PRO A 400 -34.42 5.74 -19.79
N THR A 401 -34.48 6.49 -20.88
CA THR A 401 -35.38 6.24 -22.01
C THR A 401 -34.89 5.04 -22.80
N TYR A 402 -35.67 3.95 -22.80
CA TYR A 402 -35.46 2.79 -23.64
C TYR A 402 -35.81 3.12 -25.09
N PHE A 403 -34.87 2.94 -26.02
CA PHE A 403 -35.16 2.90 -27.45
C PHE A 403 -35.24 1.44 -27.90
N GLU A 404 -36.41 1.02 -28.41
CA GLU A 404 -36.55 -0.22 -29.16
C GLU A 404 -35.86 -0.09 -30.52
N ILE A 405 -34.85 -0.92 -30.77
CA ILE A 405 -34.31 -1.15 -32.10
C ILE A 405 -34.81 -2.52 -32.56
N GLU A 406 -35.80 -2.55 -33.45
CA GLU A 406 -36.15 -3.77 -34.18
C GLU A 406 -35.01 -4.12 -35.14
N THR A 407 -34.21 -5.13 -34.78
CA THR A 407 -33.37 -5.84 -35.76
C THR A 407 -34.11 -7.07 -36.25
N ALA A 408 -34.45 -7.07 -37.54
CA ALA A 408 -34.93 -8.27 -38.22
C ALA A 408 -33.87 -9.38 -38.13
N THR A 409 -34.34 -10.58 -37.78
CA THR A 409 -33.61 -11.85 -37.59
C THR A 409 -32.87 -11.97 -36.26
N GLY A 410 -33.48 -12.72 -35.34
CA GLY A 410 -33.01 -12.92 -33.98
C GLY A 410 -31.90 -13.96 -33.87
N GLU A 411 -30.86 -13.60 -33.13
CA GLU A 411 -30.01 -14.45 -32.30
C GLU A 411 -29.37 -13.52 -31.25
N VAL A 412 -29.57 -13.81 -29.97
CA VAL A 412 -28.98 -13.06 -28.86
C VAL A 412 -27.65 -13.72 -28.51
N VAL A 413 -26.55 -13.01 -28.76
CA VAL A 413 -25.23 -13.31 -28.18
C VAL A 413 -24.88 -12.15 -27.27
N MET A 414 -24.72 -12.42 -25.98
CA MET A 414 -24.23 -11.43 -25.02
C MET A 414 -22.70 -11.48 -25.00
N GLU A 415 -22.06 -10.44 -25.53
CA GLU A 415 -20.64 -10.15 -25.27
C GLU A 415 -20.55 -9.08 -24.17
N GLU A 416 -19.65 -9.30 -23.21
CA GLU A 416 -19.33 -8.38 -22.11
C GLU A 416 -18.66 -7.10 -22.64
N PRO A 417 -18.94 -5.91 -22.07
CA PRO A 417 -18.27 -4.68 -22.45
C PRO A 417 -16.82 -4.66 -21.96
N SER A 418 -15.92 -4.50 -22.91
CA SER A 418 -14.50 -4.19 -22.73
C SER A 418 -14.29 -2.96 -21.85
N VAL A 419 -13.53 -3.14 -20.76
CA VAL A 419 -12.94 -2.04 -19.98
C VAL A 419 -11.85 -1.39 -20.82
N TYR A 420 -11.92 -0.07 -20.98
CA TYR A 420 -10.94 0.73 -21.72
C TYR A 420 -9.58 0.69 -21.02
N VAL A 421 -8.55 0.56 -21.87
CA VAL A 421 -7.12 0.33 -21.61
C VAL A 421 -6.44 1.49 -20.90
#